data_AF-F9S207-F1
#
_entry.id   AF-F9S207-F1
#
_cell.length_a   1.000
_cell.length_b   1.000
_cell.length_c   1.000
_cell.angle_alpha   90.00
_cell.angle_beta   90.00
_cell.angle_gamma   90.00
#
_symmetry.space_group_name_H-M   'P 1'
#
loop_
_entity.id
_entity.type
_entity.pdbx_description
1 polymer ?
#
loop_
_entity_poly.entity_id
_entity_poly.type
_entity_poly.pdbx_seq_one_letter_code
_entity_poly.pdbx_strand_id
1 'polypeptide(L)' 'NIVFMLNLIEIVDVKYLNNIVEQSHRPIKQKMVQALGWKSIEGATATMSGQEVWTQIKRGQVGDLSLPVWEGFYALAA' A
#
# COMPACT_ATOMS: atom_id res chain seq x y z
N ASN A 1 20.90 -11.34 35.82
CA ASN A 1 19.56 -11.81 35.40
C ASN A 1 19.51 -11.90 33.87
N ILE A 2 20.30 -12.80 33.29
CA ILE A 2 20.47 -12.96 31.82
C ILE A 2 19.19 -13.51 31.18
N VAL A 3 18.46 -14.36 31.91
CA VAL A 3 17.17 -14.92 31.51
C VAL A 3 16.13 -13.81 31.24
N PHE A 4 16.07 -12.78 32.08
CA PHE A 4 15.18 -11.64 31.85
C PHE A 4 15.55 -10.86 30.58
N MET A 5 16.84 -10.71 30.31
CA MET A 5 17.32 -9.99 29.13
C MET A 5 16.98 -10.75 27.83
N LEU A 6 17.13 -12.07 27.81
CA LEU A 6 16.78 -12.91 26.66
C LEU A 6 15.27 -12.93 26.40
N ASN A 7 14.44 -13.01 27.44
CA ASN A 7 12.98 -12.92 27.31
C ASN A 7 12.53 -11.58 26.69
N LEU A 8 13.18 -10.47 27.06
CA LEU A 8 12.83 -9.16 26.50
C LEU A 8 13.13 -9.08 25.00
N ILE A 9 14.26 -9.65 24.56
CA ILE A 9 14.65 -9.71 23.15
C ILE A 9 13.61 -10.51 22.35
N GLU A 10 13.23 -11.69 22.85
CA GLU A 10 12.23 -12.54 22.19
C GLU A 10 10.88 -11.83 22.01
N ILE A 11 10.41 -11.12 23.05
CA ILE A 11 9.15 -10.36 22.98
C ILE A 11 9.22 -9.24 21.93
N VAL A 12 10.35 -8.55 21.82
CA VAL A 12 10.54 -7.48 20.83
C VAL A 12 10.56 -8.06 19.42
N ASP A 13 11.28 -9.17 19.21
CA ASP A 13 11.38 -9.83 17.91
C ASP A 13 10.02 -10.34 17.43
N VAL A 14 9.24 -10.99 18.31
CA VAL A 14 7.87 -11.44 17.99
C VAL A 14 6.98 -10.27 17.60
N LYS A 15 7.04 -9.14 18.33
CA LYS A 15 6.26 -7.94 18.00
C LYS A 15 6.71 -7.32 16.67
N TYR A 16 8.00 -7.30 16.40
CA TYR A 16 8.55 -6.77 15.17
C TYR A 16 8.07 -7.58 13.95
N LEU A 17 8.17 -8.92 14.03
CA LEU A 17 7.68 -9.82 12.99
C LEU A 17 6.17 -9.68 12.78
N ASN A 18 5.38 -9.60 13.85
CA ASN A 18 3.94 -9.36 13.75
C ASN A 18 3.63 -8.04 13.04
N ASN A 19 4.36 -6.97 13.37
CA ASN A 19 4.15 -5.68 12.71
C ASN A 19 4.48 -5.73 11.21
N ILE A 20 5.53 -6.44 10.79
CA ILE A 20 5.82 -6.67 9.37
C ILE A 20 4.67 -7.41 8.69
N VAL A 21 4.18 -8.48 9.30
CA VAL A 21 3.07 -9.28 8.77
C VAL A 21 1.82 -8.42 8.65
N GLU A 22 1.43 -7.70 9.70
CA GLU A 22 0.26 -6.81 9.71
C GLU A 22 0.36 -5.70 8.64
N GLN A 23 1.55 -5.10 8.49
CA GLN A 23 1.78 -4.09 7.45
C GLN A 23 1.65 -4.67 6.05
N SER A 24 2.14 -5.89 5.81
CA SER A 24 2.04 -6.55 4.52
C SER A 24 0.59 -6.84 4.10
N HIS A 25 -0.30 -7.12 5.06
CA HIS A 25 -1.72 -7.35 4.82
C HIS A 25 -2.54 -6.05 4.63
N ARG A 26 -2.04 -4.91 5.12
CA ARG A 26 -2.79 -3.64 5.13
C ARG A 26 -3.22 -3.17 3.73
N PRO A 27 -2.37 -3.23 2.67
CA PRO A 27 -2.78 -2.86 1.32
C PRO A 27 -3.91 -3.73 0.77
N ILE A 28 -3.88 -5.04 1.02
CA ILE A 28 -4.91 -5.98 0.56
C ILE A 28 -6.25 -5.68 1.23
N LYS A 29 -6.24 -5.50 2.56
CA LYS A 29 -7.43 -5.12 3.32
C LYS A 29 -8.01 -3.79 2.84
N GLN A 30 -7.16 -2.81 2.55
CA GLN A 30 -7.59 -1.51 2.04
C GLN A 30 -8.25 -1.62 0.66
N LYS A 31 -7.65 -2.37 -0.28
CA LYS A 31 -8.25 -2.65 -1.60
C LYS A 31 -9.62 -3.34 -1.45
N MET A 32 -9.74 -4.33 -0.55
CA MET A 32 -11.00 -5.03 -0.29
C MET A 32 -12.10 -4.12 0.28
N VAL A 33 -11.77 -3.30 1.28
CA VAL A 33 -12.73 -2.36 1.88
C VAL A 33 -13.20 -1.34 0.84
N GLN A 34 -12.30 -0.84 0.01
CA GLN A 34 -12.67 0.04 -1.10
C GLN A 34 -13.61 -0.69 -2.06
N ALA A 35 -13.24 -1.88 -2.55
CA ALA A 35 -14.04 -2.65 -3.49
C ALA A 35 -15.49 -2.90 -3.03
N LEU A 36 -15.72 -3.16 -1.74
CA LEU A 36 -17.05 -3.40 -1.17
C LEU A 36 -17.94 -2.15 -1.09
N GLY A 37 -17.38 -0.95 -1.12
CA GLY A 37 -18.12 0.30 -0.99
C GLY A 37 -18.73 0.84 -2.30
N TRP A 38 -18.45 0.20 -3.43
CA TRP A 38 -18.84 0.72 -4.74
C TRP A 38 -20.18 0.17 -5.24
N LYS A 39 -20.91 1.01 -5.99
CA LYS A 39 -22.22 0.67 -6.56
C LYS A 39 -22.15 -0.21 -7.81
N SER A 40 -20.96 -0.42 -8.39
CA SER A 40 -20.72 -1.30 -9.53
C SER A 40 -19.31 -1.88 -9.51
N ILE A 41 -19.14 -3.04 -10.14
CA ILE A 41 -17.86 -3.75 -10.27
C ILE A 41 -16.92 -2.94 -11.19
N GLU A 42 -17.47 -2.36 -12.25
CA GLU A 42 -16.72 -1.53 -13.20
C GLU A 42 -16.16 -0.29 -12.50
N GLY A 43 -16.96 0.39 -11.66
CA GLY A 43 -16.53 1.56 -10.89
C GLY A 43 -15.48 1.23 -9.83
N ALA A 44 -15.63 0.09 -9.16
CA ALA A 44 -14.62 -0.41 -8.23
C ALA A 44 -13.29 -0.68 -8.96
N THR A 45 -13.34 -1.38 -10.09
CA THR A 45 -12.15 -1.78 -10.86
C THR A 45 -11.42 -0.58 -11.43
N ALA A 46 -12.16 0.38 -12.01
CA ALA A 46 -11.59 1.63 -12.53
C ALA A 46 -10.90 2.44 -11.41
N THR A 47 -11.53 2.56 -10.24
CA THR A 47 -10.95 3.30 -9.12
C THR A 47 -9.71 2.62 -8.55
N MET A 48 -9.74 1.29 -8.37
CA MET A 48 -8.57 0.54 -7.91
C MET A 48 -7.39 0.68 -8.89
N SER A 49 -7.68 0.61 -10.19
CA SER A 49 -6.66 0.77 -11.24
C SER A 49 -6.06 2.17 -11.23
N GLY A 50 -6.90 3.21 -11.10
CA GLY A 50 -6.44 4.60 -10.97
C GLY A 50 -5.56 4.82 -9.74
N GLN A 51 -5.92 4.23 -8.58
CA GLN A 51 -5.11 4.32 -7.38
C GLN A 51 -3.75 3.60 -7.53
N GLU A 52 -3.72 2.48 -8.24
CA GLU A 52 -2.51 1.72 -8.53
C GLU A 52 -1.56 2.52 -9.44
N VAL A 53 -2.09 3.10 -10.52
CA VAL A 53 -1.34 4.00 -11.41
C VAL A 53 -0.79 5.21 -10.65
N TRP A 54 -1.62 5.88 -9.85
CA TRP A 54 -1.18 7.00 -9.00
C TRP A 54 -0.01 6.61 -8.08
N THR A 55 -0.08 5.42 -7.49
CA THR A 55 0.97 4.90 -6.60
C THR A 55 2.26 4.61 -7.36
N GLN A 56 2.17 4.06 -8.57
CA GLN A 56 3.33 3.80 -9.44
C GLN A 56 4.04 5.10 -9.85
N ILE A 57 3.29 6.13 -10.23
CA ILE A 57 3.84 7.44 -10.58
C ILE A 57 4.51 8.09 -9.35
N LYS A 58 3.85 8.06 -8.18
CA LYS A 58 4.46 8.57 -6.93
C LYS A 58 5.76 7.87 -6.55
N ARG A 59 5.90 6.59 -6.90
CA ARG A 59 7.12 5.80 -6.67
C ARG A 59 8.17 5.98 -7.76
N GLY A 60 7.86 6.76 -8.79
CA GLY A 60 8.73 6.96 -9.95
C GLY A 60 8.92 5.71 -10.81
N GLN A 61 7.96 4.79 -10.77
CA GLN A 61 8.02 3.53 -11.53
C GLN A 61 7.51 3.69 -12.96
N VAL A 62 6.68 4.70 -13.21
CA VAL A 62 6.00 4.95 -14.49
C VAL A 62 5.89 6.46 -14.70
N GLY A 63 6.00 6.91 -15.96
CA GLY A 63 5.87 8.31 -16.35
C GLY A 63 7.19 9.10 -16.30
N ASP A 64 7.13 10.33 -16.79
CA ASP A 64 8.26 11.26 -16.72
C ASP A 64 8.40 11.81 -15.30
N LEU A 65 9.53 11.52 -14.66
CA LEU A 65 9.85 11.96 -13.29
C LEU A 65 10.10 13.47 -13.19
N SER A 66 10.31 14.15 -14.32
CA SER A 66 10.47 15.60 -14.37
C SER A 66 9.13 16.33 -14.23
N LEU A 67 8.01 15.65 -14.48
CA LEU A 67 6.67 16.20 -14.35
C LEU A 67 6.14 16.04 -12.92
N PRO A 68 5.33 16.99 -12.43
CA PRO A 68 4.52 16.80 -11.25
C PRO A 68 3.64 15.54 -11.36
N VAL A 69 3.48 14.79 -10.26
CA VAL A 69 2.73 13.51 -10.23
C VAL A 69 1.32 13.62 -10.84
N TRP A 70 0.62 14.72 -10.59
CA TRP A 70 -0.73 14.94 -11.13
C TRP A 70 -0.71 15.13 -12.64
N GLU A 71 0.30 15.81 -13.18
CA GLU A 71 0.45 16.04 -14.61
C GLU A 71 0.79 14.74 -15.33
N GLY A 72 1.71 13.94 -14.77
CA GLY A 72 1.99 12.59 -15.25
C GLY A 72 0.76 11.67 -15.20
N PHE A 73 -0.12 11.83 -14.21
CA PHE A 73 -1.38 11.07 -14.14
C PHE A 73 -2.38 11.50 -15.21
N TYR A 74 -2.58 12.80 -15.44
CA TYR A 74 -3.48 13.30 -16.48
C TYR A 74 -2.98 12.97 -17.89
N ALA A 75 -1.67 12.96 -18.11
CA ALA A 75 -1.08 12.58 -19.39
C ALA A 75 -1.42 11.14 -19.83
N LEU A 76 -1.75 10.25 -18.89
CA LEU A 76 -2.19 8.88 -19.19
C LEU A 76 -3.66 8.76 -19.63
N ALA A 77 -4.45 9.81 -19.42
CA ALA A 77 -5.86 9.85 -19.79
C ALA A 77 -6.12 10.57 -21.13
N ALA A 78 -5.11 11.23 -21.68
CA ALA A 78 -5.13 11.93 -22.97
C ALA A 78 -4.84 10.97 -24.13
#